data_AF-V2YM50-F1
#
_entry.id   AF-V2YM50-F1
#
_cell.length_a   1.000
_cell.length_b   1.000
_cell.length_c   1.000
_cell.angle_alpha   90.00
_cell.angle_beta   90.00
_cell.angle_gamma   90.00
#
_symmetry.space_group_name_H-M   'P 1'
#
loop_
_entity.id
_entity.type
_entity.pdbx_description
1 polymer ?
#
loop_
_entity_poly.entity_id
_entity_poly.type
_entity_poly.pdbx_seq_one_letter_code
_entity_poly.pdbx_strand_id
1 'polypeptide(L)'
;MTNGFNSPQHHNLIAMLTTIHNIFHGKNYFIFCDQTFLGLNFTSFLSQLQGDVGAPNNLFPAHLLQIHLPDSEIFPEPEELANPRVSDAYRSAVVTLRTAWLFVSLGFESFGAVSWPENFSDKFCALLNEKRPRALVLLYHYCAMLAGTSPACWWARRSGQHMDWIRGVLDEQWRACLHMETAGALVELVE
;
A
#
# COMPACT_ATOMS: atom_id res chain seq x y z
N MET A 1 40.17 3.14 -19.65
CA MET A 1 39.97 4.06 -18.51
C MET A 1 38.48 4.45 -18.55
N THR A 2 37.54 3.68 -17.98
CA THR A 2 37.02 3.71 -16.58
C THR A 2 36.80 5.13 -16.07
N ASN A 3 35.68 5.60 -15.52
CA ASN A 3 34.35 5.12 -15.07
C ASN A 3 33.50 6.45 -14.95
N GLY A 4 32.19 6.50 -14.72
CA GLY A 4 31.26 5.54 -14.15
C GLY A 4 29.82 6.07 -14.10
N PHE A 5 28.91 5.10 -14.13
CA PHE A 5 27.60 5.01 -13.45
C PHE A 5 26.78 6.29 -13.25
N ASN A 6 25.83 6.51 -14.16
CA ASN A 6 24.54 7.10 -13.81
C ASN A 6 23.46 6.02 -13.98
N SER A 7 23.03 5.44 -12.86
CA SER A 7 21.88 4.54 -12.81
C SER A 7 20.69 5.28 -12.15
N PRO A 8 19.59 5.56 -12.86
CA PRO A 8 18.46 6.33 -12.32
C PRO A 8 17.52 5.53 -11.41
N GLN A 9 17.83 4.27 -11.08
CA GLN A 9 16.83 3.30 -10.60
C GLN A 9 16.73 3.13 -9.07
N HIS A 10 17.59 3.78 -8.28
CA HIS A 10 17.61 3.66 -6.81
C HIS A 10 16.89 4.80 -6.07
N HIS A 11 16.52 5.88 -6.76
CA HIS A 11 16.01 7.10 -6.12
C HIS A 11 14.54 7.02 -5.67
N ASN A 12 13.73 6.09 -6.19
CA ASN A 12 12.27 6.14 -5.97
C ASN A 12 11.80 5.44 -4.69
N LEU A 13 12.32 4.23 -4.37
CA LEU A 13 11.98 3.55 -3.12
C LEU A 13 12.56 4.29 -1.91
N ILE A 14 13.81 4.77 -2.02
CA ILE A 14 14.45 5.56 -0.96
C ILE A 14 13.68 6.88 -0.80
N ALA A 15 13.32 7.61 -1.86
CA ALA A 15 12.52 8.82 -1.72
C ALA A 15 11.15 8.56 -1.09
N MET A 16 10.51 7.42 -1.36
CA MET A 16 9.26 7.03 -0.71
C MET A 16 9.47 6.70 0.77
N LEU A 17 10.49 5.90 1.10
CA LEU A 17 10.86 5.60 2.49
C LEU A 17 11.31 6.86 3.24
N THR A 18 11.97 7.81 2.57
CA THR A 18 12.33 9.13 3.09
C THR A 18 11.08 10.00 3.27
N THR A 19 10.09 9.92 2.39
CA THR A 19 8.81 10.62 2.56
C THR A 19 8.06 10.06 3.77
N ILE A 20 8.00 8.73 3.89
CA ILE A 20 7.47 8.03 5.07
C ILE A 20 8.26 8.44 6.32
N HIS A 21 9.59 8.46 6.27
CA HIS A 21 10.47 8.92 7.35
C HIS A 21 10.26 10.41 7.69
N ASN A 22 9.94 11.26 6.71
CA ASN A 22 9.59 12.66 6.95
C ASN A 22 8.19 12.82 7.56
N ILE A 23 7.25 11.92 7.23
CA ILE A 23 5.98 11.81 7.97
C ILE A 23 6.27 11.40 9.42
N PHE A 24 7.13 10.40 9.64
CA PHE A 24 7.59 9.98 10.98
C PHE A 24 8.26 11.10 11.78
N HIS A 25 9.18 11.86 11.18
CA HIS A 25 9.86 12.97 11.87
C HIS A 25 9.00 14.22 12.00
N GLY A 26 8.04 14.42 11.09
CA GLY A 26 6.98 15.42 11.21
C GLY A 26 6.01 15.13 12.35
N LYS A 27 5.88 13.87 12.82
CA LYS A 27 5.10 13.53 14.03
C LYS A 27 5.57 14.30 15.29
N ASN A 28 6.82 14.77 15.35
CA ASN A 28 7.29 15.62 16.45
C ASN A 28 6.77 17.07 16.39
N TYR A 29 6.26 17.53 15.24
CA TYR A 29 5.71 18.88 15.06
C TYR A 29 4.18 18.89 14.86
N PHE A 30 3.57 17.76 14.51
CA PHE A 30 2.12 17.60 14.37
C PHE A 30 1.54 16.82 15.56
N ILE A 31 1.59 17.45 16.74
CA ILE A 31 0.51 17.27 17.70
C ILE A 31 -0.74 17.89 17.02
N PHE A 32 -1.79 17.08 16.84
CA PHE A 32 -3.13 17.39 16.28
C PHE A 32 -3.34 17.30 14.75
N CYS A 33 -4.03 16.24 14.31
CA CYS A 33 -5.50 16.30 14.24
C CYS A 33 -6.06 15.08 14.99
N ASP A 34 -6.86 15.38 16.01
CA ASP A 34 -7.61 14.47 16.88
C ASP A 34 -6.89 13.80 18.08
N GLN A 35 -7.22 14.28 19.28
CA GLN A 35 -6.84 13.69 20.57
C GLN A 35 -7.81 12.60 21.05
N THR A 36 -8.88 12.30 20.29
CA THR A 36 -9.86 11.25 20.67
C THR A 36 -9.28 9.84 20.70
N PHE A 37 -8.11 9.60 20.08
CA PHE A 37 -7.58 8.25 19.89
C PHE A 37 -6.76 7.66 21.03
N LEU A 38 -6.36 8.44 22.04
CA LEU A 38 -5.64 7.89 23.20
C LEU A 38 -6.50 6.93 24.05
N GLY A 39 -7.81 6.87 23.80
CA GLY A 39 -8.76 6.00 24.51
C GLY A 39 -9.37 4.86 23.70
N LEU A 40 -9.00 4.69 22.42
CA LEU A 40 -9.67 3.70 21.58
C LEU A 40 -9.06 2.31 21.74
N ASN A 41 -9.87 1.40 22.30
CA ASN A 41 -9.61 -0.02 22.22
C ASN A 41 -9.82 -0.46 20.75
N PHE A 42 -8.70 -0.58 20.04
CA PHE A 42 -8.65 -0.85 18.61
C PHE A 42 -9.39 -2.14 18.21
N THR A 43 -9.34 -3.17 19.06
CA THR A 43 -10.10 -4.42 18.89
C THR A 43 -11.61 -4.22 18.97
N SER A 44 -12.11 -3.34 19.86
CA SER A 44 -13.55 -3.05 19.92
C SER A 44 -14.04 -2.20 18.74
N PHE A 45 -13.21 -1.26 18.27
CA PHE A 45 -13.50 -0.46 17.08
C PHE A 45 -13.63 -1.34 15.84
N LEU A 46 -12.70 -2.28 15.65
CA LEU A 46 -12.76 -3.24 14.54
C LEU A 46 -13.98 -4.17 14.63
N SER A 47 -14.40 -4.58 15.84
CA SER A 47 -15.62 -5.39 16.01
C SER A 47 -16.92 -4.62 15.76
N GLN A 48 -16.95 -3.30 16.04
CA GLN A 48 -18.12 -2.45 15.77
C GLN A 48 -18.27 -2.18 14.26
N LEU A 49 -17.16 -2.00 13.54
CA LEU A 49 -17.16 -1.83 12.09
C LEU A 49 -17.53 -3.12 11.32
N GLN A 50 -17.44 -4.29 11.96
CA GLN A 50 -17.96 -5.54 11.41
C GLN A 50 -19.48 -5.69 11.61
N GLY A 51 -20.07 -4.93 12.55
CA GLY A 51 -21.45 -5.10 12.99
C GLY A 51 -22.44 -4.03 12.54
N ASP A 52 -21.97 -2.83 12.16
CA ASP A 52 -22.86 -1.71 11.81
C ASP A 52 -22.32 -0.91 10.63
N VAL A 53 -23.25 -0.32 9.88
CA VAL A 53 -23.12 0.49 8.67
C VAL A 53 -22.94 -0.30 7.37
N GLY A 54 -23.84 -0.04 6.42
CA GLY A 54 -23.69 -0.41 5.01
C GLY A 54 -22.44 0.23 4.42
N ALA A 55 -21.30 -0.40 4.68
CA ALA A 55 -20.01 -0.03 4.14
C ALA A 55 -20.11 -0.08 2.61
N PRO A 56 -19.59 0.92 1.88
CA PRO A 56 -19.52 0.85 0.44
C PRO A 56 -18.73 -0.42 0.10
N ASN A 57 -19.40 -1.37 -0.54
CA ASN A 57 -19.03 -2.78 -0.61
C ASN A 57 -17.68 -3.09 -1.31
N ASN A 58 -16.84 -2.11 -1.67
CA ASN A 58 -15.67 -2.28 -2.54
C ASN A 58 -14.47 -1.35 -2.20
N LEU A 59 -14.15 -1.08 -0.93
CA LEU A 59 -13.04 -0.15 -0.61
C LEU A 59 -11.65 -0.74 -0.87
N PHE A 60 -11.43 -2.03 -0.59
CA PHE A 60 -10.13 -2.69 -0.75
C PHE A 60 -10.14 -3.66 -1.93
N PRO A 61 -9.13 -3.67 -2.82
CA PRO A 61 -9.12 -4.55 -3.98
C PRO A 61 -9.11 -6.04 -3.58
N ALA A 62 -10.19 -6.76 -3.85
CA ALA A 62 -10.45 -8.11 -3.37
C ALA A 62 -9.44 -9.12 -3.93
N HIS A 63 -8.98 -8.93 -5.16
CA HIS A 63 -7.97 -9.80 -5.78
C HIS A 63 -6.67 -9.84 -4.96
N LEU A 64 -6.30 -8.75 -4.28
CA LEU A 64 -5.10 -8.72 -3.44
C LEU A 64 -5.15 -9.69 -2.28
N LEU A 65 -6.35 -10.06 -1.80
CA LEU A 65 -6.50 -11.07 -0.75
C LEU A 65 -5.94 -12.43 -1.18
N GLN A 66 -5.83 -12.69 -2.49
CA GLN A 66 -5.29 -13.93 -3.03
C GLN A 66 -3.80 -13.85 -3.38
N ILE A 67 -3.14 -12.70 -3.20
CA ILE A 67 -1.76 -12.48 -3.67
C ILE A 67 -0.72 -13.39 -3.01
N HIS A 68 -1.05 -13.95 -1.85
CA HIS A 68 -0.20 -14.85 -1.09
C HIS A 68 -0.50 -16.34 -1.36
N LEU A 69 -1.52 -16.64 -2.17
CA LEU A 69 -1.95 -17.99 -2.49
C LEU A 69 -1.25 -18.47 -3.77
N PRO A 70 -0.59 -19.64 -3.74
CA PRO A 70 0.09 -20.20 -4.92
C PRO A 70 -0.90 -20.63 -6.02
N ASP A 71 -2.13 -20.98 -5.65
CA ASP A 71 -3.15 -21.45 -6.58
C ASP A 71 -3.94 -20.32 -7.27
N SER A 72 -3.54 -19.06 -7.06
CA SER A 72 -4.22 -17.92 -7.68
C SER A 72 -3.91 -17.85 -9.17
N GLU A 73 -4.96 -17.96 -10.00
CA GLU A 73 -4.85 -17.78 -11.46
C GLU A 73 -4.57 -16.33 -11.86
N ILE A 74 -4.70 -15.38 -10.92
CA ILE A 74 -4.56 -13.94 -11.15
C ILE A 74 -3.09 -13.51 -11.15
N PHE A 75 -2.26 -14.11 -10.31
CA PHE A 75 -0.89 -13.66 -10.08
C PHE A 75 0.13 -14.63 -10.69
N PRO A 76 0.97 -14.17 -11.62
CA PRO A 76 2.03 -14.98 -12.22
C PRO A 76 3.04 -15.52 -11.19
N GLU A 77 3.87 -16.47 -11.60
CA GLU A 77 5.00 -17.00 -10.80
C GLU A 77 4.58 -17.58 -9.43
N PRO A 78 3.78 -18.67 -9.41
CA PRO A 78 3.39 -19.34 -8.16
C PRO A 78 4.59 -19.99 -7.44
N GLU A 79 5.68 -20.30 -8.15
CA GLU A 79 6.89 -20.88 -7.60
C GLU A 79 7.58 -20.00 -6.55
N GLU A 80 7.42 -18.67 -6.63
CA GLU A 80 7.90 -17.74 -5.60
C GLU A 80 7.29 -18.08 -4.22
N LEU A 81 6.02 -18.48 -4.23
CA LEU A 81 5.23 -18.79 -3.04
C LEU A 81 5.47 -20.21 -2.50
N ALA A 82 6.26 -21.04 -3.20
CA ALA A 82 6.64 -22.36 -2.71
C ALA A 82 7.41 -22.28 -1.37
N ASN A 83 8.04 -21.14 -1.08
CA ASN A 83 8.61 -20.86 0.24
C ASN A 83 7.52 -20.32 1.18
N PRO A 84 7.15 -21.06 2.25
CA PRO A 84 6.09 -20.62 3.17
C PRO A 84 6.39 -19.27 3.84
N ARG A 85 7.67 -18.95 4.08
CA ARG A 85 8.05 -17.65 4.67
C ARG A 85 7.76 -16.47 3.74
N VAL A 86 7.79 -16.70 2.42
CA VAL A 86 7.47 -15.68 1.42
C VAL A 86 5.95 -15.51 1.32
N SER A 87 5.20 -16.62 1.25
CA SER A 87 3.73 -16.58 1.30
C SER A 87 3.22 -15.91 2.58
N ASP A 88 3.77 -16.24 3.74
CA ASP A 88 3.42 -15.61 5.02
C ASP A 88 3.71 -14.11 5.03
N ALA A 89 4.83 -13.68 4.44
CA ALA A 89 5.20 -12.27 4.34
C ALA A 89 4.18 -11.49 3.49
N TYR A 90 3.75 -12.04 2.35
CA TYR A 90 2.69 -11.46 1.53
C TYR A 90 1.34 -11.45 2.24
N ARG A 91 0.98 -12.54 2.94
CA ARG A 91 -0.26 -12.61 3.73
C ARG A 91 -0.30 -11.53 4.81
N SER A 92 0.79 -11.37 5.55
CA SER A 92 0.91 -10.31 6.56
C SER A 92 0.80 -8.92 5.94
N ALA A 93 1.51 -8.68 4.82
CA ALA A 93 1.49 -7.39 4.14
C ALA A 93 0.10 -7.01 3.59
N VAL A 94 -0.67 -7.96 3.05
CA VAL A 94 -2.04 -7.66 2.58
C VAL A 94 -3.01 -7.38 3.73
N VAL A 95 -2.89 -8.12 4.85
CA VAL A 95 -3.73 -7.89 6.04
C VAL A 95 -3.48 -6.49 6.61
N THR A 96 -2.22 -6.08 6.73
CA THR A 96 -1.88 -4.76 7.25
C THR A 96 -2.23 -3.65 6.27
N LEU A 97 -2.15 -3.89 4.95
CA LEU A 97 -2.58 -2.94 3.93
C LEU A 97 -4.09 -2.72 3.97
N ARG A 98 -4.87 -3.79 4.13
CA ARG A 98 -6.33 -3.70 4.27
C ARG A 98 -6.72 -2.85 5.48
N THR A 99 -6.03 -3.03 6.59
CA THR A 99 -6.24 -2.21 7.80
C THR A 99 -5.87 -0.74 7.56
N ALA A 100 -4.76 -0.47 6.87
CA ALA A 100 -4.36 0.88 6.47
C ALA A 100 -5.44 1.55 5.59
N TRP A 101 -6.00 0.80 4.64
CA TRP A 101 -7.06 1.27 3.75
C TRP A 101 -8.32 1.66 4.50
N LEU A 102 -8.68 0.87 5.51
CA LEU A 102 -9.81 1.16 6.37
C LEU A 102 -9.62 2.49 7.12
N PHE A 103 -8.43 2.75 7.65
CA PHE A 103 -8.12 4.04 8.29
C PHE A 103 -8.28 5.22 7.34
N VAL A 104 -7.71 5.13 6.13
CA VAL A 104 -7.86 6.18 5.11
C VAL A 104 -9.34 6.40 4.78
N SER A 105 -10.11 5.31 4.62
CA SER A 105 -11.54 5.38 4.28
C SER A 105 -12.40 6.01 5.37
N LEU A 106 -11.93 6.01 6.62
CA LEU A 106 -12.60 6.58 7.78
C LEU A 106 -12.12 8.02 8.11
N GLY A 107 -11.27 8.61 7.26
CA GLY A 107 -10.75 9.97 7.47
C GLY A 107 -9.53 10.04 8.41
N PHE A 108 -8.83 8.93 8.60
CA PHE A 108 -7.56 8.87 9.34
C PHE A 108 -6.39 8.72 8.36
N GLU A 109 -6.27 9.61 7.38
CA GLU A 109 -5.35 9.44 6.25
C GLU A 109 -3.89 9.37 6.69
N SER A 110 -3.48 10.20 7.65
CA SER A 110 -2.12 10.20 8.18
C SER A 110 -1.78 8.90 8.91
N PHE A 111 -2.75 8.34 9.63
CA PHE A 111 -2.60 7.07 10.33
C PHE A 111 -2.53 5.89 9.34
N GLY A 112 -3.45 5.86 8.37
CA GLY A 112 -3.43 4.85 7.32
C GLY A 112 -2.15 4.91 6.47
N ALA A 113 -1.61 6.11 6.23
CA ALA A 113 -0.36 6.26 5.50
C ALA A 113 0.84 5.63 6.23
N VAL A 114 0.90 5.72 7.56
CA VAL A 114 2.04 5.17 8.33
C VAL A 114 1.81 3.72 8.77
N SER A 115 0.57 3.28 8.92
CA SER A 115 0.28 1.98 9.51
C SER A 115 0.77 0.81 8.64
N TRP A 116 0.69 0.90 7.31
CA TRP A 116 1.20 -0.19 6.46
C TRP A 116 2.73 -0.37 6.55
N PRO A 117 3.55 0.67 6.33
CA PRO A 117 5.00 0.55 6.44
C PRO A 117 5.51 0.26 7.86
N GLU A 118 4.75 0.60 8.90
CA GLU A 118 5.07 0.23 10.28
C GLU A 118 4.83 -1.26 10.60
N ASN A 119 3.95 -1.95 9.85
CA ASN A 119 3.45 -3.26 10.27
C ASN A 119 3.75 -4.42 9.30
N PHE A 120 4.24 -4.18 8.08
CA PHE A 120 4.68 -5.30 7.24
C PHE A 120 5.98 -5.92 7.77
N SER A 121 6.20 -7.21 7.50
CA SER A 121 7.38 -7.94 7.98
C SER A 121 8.69 -7.49 7.32
N ASP A 122 9.82 -7.66 8.01
CA ASP A 122 11.16 -7.46 7.43
C ASP A 122 11.38 -8.29 6.16
N LYS A 123 10.78 -9.50 6.11
CA LYS A 123 10.85 -10.36 4.93
C LYS A 123 10.14 -9.71 3.74
N PHE A 124 8.98 -9.09 3.95
CA PHE A 124 8.29 -8.35 2.89
C PHE A 124 9.08 -7.10 2.47
N CYS A 125 9.68 -6.38 3.42
CA CYS A 125 10.57 -5.26 3.13
C CYS A 125 11.74 -5.68 2.23
N ALA A 126 12.35 -6.83 2.49
CA ALA A 126 13.39 -7.39 1.63
C ALA A 126 12.88 -7.68 0.20
N LEU A 127 11.67 -8.23 0.04
CA LEU A 127 11.06 -8.48 -1.27
C LEU A 127 10.79 -7.18 -2.05
N LEU A 128 10.39 -6.10 -1.36
CA LEU A 128 10.27 -4.76 -1.95
C LEU A 128 11.62 -4.20 -2.40
N ASN A 129 12.67 -4.35 -1.59
CA ASN A 129 14.03 -3.91 -1.92
C ASN A 129 14.60 -4.69 -3.12
N GLU A 130 14.30 -5.98 -3.21
CA GLU A 130 14.59 -6.84 -4.37
C GLU A 130 13.74 -6.50 -5.59
N LYS A 131 12.75 -5.59 -5.47
CA LYS A 131 11.81 -5.20 -6.53
C LYS A 131 11.04 -6.40 -7.08
N ARG A 132 10.68 -7.36 -6.21
CA ARG A 132 9.87 -8.50 -6.61
C ARG A 132 8.53 -8.02 -7.19
N PRO A 133 8.13 -8.46 -8.40
CA PRO A 133 6.92 -7.96 -9.05
C PRO A 133 5.66 -8.06 -8.17
N ARG A 134 5.47 -9.20 -7.51
CA ARG A 134 4.37 -9.43 -6.56
C ARG A 134 4.35 -8.44 -5.39
N ALA A 135 5.52 -8.07 -4.85
CA ALA A 135 5.63 -7.06 -3.81
C ALA A 135 5.34 -5.65 -4.33
N LEU A 136 5.79 -5.35 -5.56
CA LEU A 136 5.50 -4.08 -6.21
C LEU A 136 4.02 -3.90 -6.52
N VAL A 137 3.25 -4.97 -6.77
CA VAL A 137 1.79 -4.89 -6.90
C VAL A 137 1.15 -4.35 -5.60
N LEU A 138 1.52 -4.89 -4.44
CA LEU A 138 1.01 -4.35 -3.16
C LEU A 138 1.44 -2.90 -2.95
N LEU A 139 2.67 -2.56 -3.31
CA LEU A 139 3.17 -1.19 -3.23
C LEU A 139 2.36 -0.24 -4.13
N TYR A 140 2.01 -0.66 -5.34
CA TYR A 140 1.18 0.10 -6.26
C TYR A 140 -0.18 0.42 -5.63
N HIS A 141 -0.82 -0.58 -5.02
CA HIS A 141 -2.12 -0.38 -4.39
C HIS A 141 -2.05 0.48 -3.12
N TYR A 142 -0.96 0.39 -2.35
CA TYR A 142 -0.69 1.36 -1.29
C TYR A 142 -0.57 2.79 -1.86
N CYS A 143 0.17 2.99 -2.94
CA CYS A 143 0.24 4.30 -3.58
C CYS A 143 -1.12 4.76 -4.13
N ALA A 144 -1.95 3.86 -4.65
CA ALA A 144 -3.31 4.17 -5.10
C ALA A 144 -4.20 4.64 -3.94
N MET A 145 -4.14 3.95 -2.79
CA MET A 145 -4.79 4.37 -1.55
C MET A 145 -4.35 5.78 -1.14
N LEU A 146 -3.05 6.07 -1.17
CA LEU A 146 -2.53 7.40 -0.85
C LEU A 146 -2.98 8.46 -1.87
N ALA A 147 -3.02 8.12 -3.16
CA ALA A 147 -3.46 9.03 -4.22
C ALA A 147 -4.95 9.42 -4.08
N GLY A 148 -5.77 8.57 -3.44
CA GLY A 148 -7.16 8.85 -3.12
C GLY A 148 -7.37 9.73 -1.88
N THR A 149 -6.31 10.11 -1.17
CA THR A 149 -6.41 11.01 0.00
C THR A 149 -6.66 12.47 -0.40
N SER A 150 -7.09 13.30 0.56
CA SER A 150 -7.34 14.72 0.32
C SER A 150 -6.16 15.44 -0.36
N PRO A 151 -6.39 16.35 -1.33
CA PRO A 151 -5.33 17.17 -1.94
C PRO A 151 -4.51 17.99 -0.94
N ALA A 152 -5.07 18.24 0.26
CA ALA A 152 -4.37 18.90 1.37
C ALA A 152 -3.23 18.05 1.95
N CYS A 153 -3.25 16.73 1.76
CA CYS A 153 -2.21 15.79 2.19
C CYS A 153 -0.97 15.95 1.30
N TRP A 154 -0.15 16.97 1.58
CA TRP A 154 1.05 17.29 0.81
C TRP A 154 2.04 16.12 0.68
N TRP A 155 2.05 15.23 1.66
CA TRP A 155 2.89 14.03 1.72
C TRP A 155 2.45 12.92 0.74
N ALA A 156 1.21 12.96 0.23
CA ALA A 156 0.70 12.01 -0.76
C ALA A 156 0.86 12.48 -2.22
N ARG A 157 1.34 13.70 -2.46
CA ARG A 157 1.39 14.33 -3.80
C ARG A 157 2.17 13.55 -4.86
N ARG A 158 3.16 12.74 -4.44
CA ARG A 158 3.99 11.93 -5.37
C ARG A 158 3.48 10.51 -5.58
N SER A 159 2.36 10.12 -4.96
CA SER A 159 1.84 8.76 -5.05
C SER A 159 1.56 8.34 -6.51
N GLY A 160 1.00 9.24 -7.33
CA GLY A 160 0.81 8.97 -8.77
C GLY A 160 2.13 8.73 -9.52
N GLN A 161 3.18 9.50 -9.23
CA GLN A 161 4.51 9.31 -9.84
C GLN A 161 5.12 7.96 -9.45
N HIS A 162 4.94 7.53 -8.20
CA HIS A 162 5.38 6.21 -7.76
C HIS A 162 4.59 5.09 -8.45
N MET A 163 3.28 5.25 -8.65
CA MET A 163 2.47 4.29 -9.41
C MET A 163 2.96 4.14 -10.86
N ASP A 164 3.24 5.25 -11.54
CA ASP A 164 3.77 5.23 -12.91
C ASP A 164 5.14 4.56 -12.98
N TRP A 165 6.01 4.83 -11.99
CA TRP A 165 7.30 4.14 -11.88
C TRP A 165 7.12 2.63 -11.71
N ILE A 166 6.24 2.19 -10.80
CA ILE A 166 5.97 0.76 -10.58
C ILE A 166 5.45 0.12 -11.87
N ARG A 167 4.50 0.76 -12.55
CA ARG A 167 3.97 0.27 -13.83
C ARG A 167 5.08 0.12 -14.88
N GLY A 168 6.04 1.04 -14.91
CA GLY A 168 7.20 0.98 -15.81
C GLY A 168 8.21 -0.13 -15.48
N VAL A 169 8.28 -0.58 -14.23
CA VAL A 169 9.18 -1.66 -13.78
C VAL A 169 8.57 -3.04 -13.98
N LEU A 170 7.25 -3.17 -13.85
CA LEU A 170 6.55 -4.44 -13.99
C LEU A 170 6.47 -4.90 -15.45
N ASP A 171 6.60 -6.20 -15.67
CA ASP A 171 6.32 -6.85 -16.95
C ASP A 171 4.82 -6.90 -17.24
N GLU A 172 4.46 -7.15 -18.50
CA GLU A 172 3.08 -7.08 -18.98
C GLU A 172 2.09 -7.96 -18.20
N GLN A 173 2.51 -9.19 -17.88
CA GLN A 173 1.71 -10.13 -17.09
C GLN A 173 1.36 -9.58 -15.70
N TRP A 174 2.28 -8.85 -15.07
CA TRP A 174 2.07 -8.26 -13.74
C TRP A 174 1.28 -6.95 -13.81
N ARG A 175 1.39 -6.19 -14.91
CA ARG A 175 0.57 -4.98 -15.13
C ARG A 175 -0.91 -5.30 -15.22
N ALA A 176 -1.28 -6.46 -15.79
CA ALA A 176 -2.67 -6.92 -15.82
C ALA A 176 -3.28 -7.03 -14.41
N CYS A 177 -2.47 -7.40 -13.41
CA CYS A 177 -2.90 -7.49 -12.01
C CYS A 177 -3.20 -6.13 -11.36
N LEU A 178 -2.71 -5.01 -11.92
CA LEU A 178 -2.93 -3.67 -11.35
C LEU A 178 -4.32 -3.11 -11.64
N HIS A 179 -4.95 -3.55 -12.73
CA HIS A 179 -6.19 -3.00 -13.26
C HIS A 179 -7.45 -3.76 -12.84
N MET A 180 -7.31 -4.88 -12.12
CA MET A 180 -8.42 -5.80 -11.86
C MET A 180 -9.57 -5.22 -11.02
N GLU A 181 -9.43 -4.05 -10.39
CA GLU A 181 -10.51 -3.41 -9.61
C GLU A 181 -10.33 -1.89 -9.47
N THR A 182 -10.18 -1.16 -10.59
CA THR A 182 -10.22 0.32 -10.57
C THR A 182 -11.32 0.93 -11.44
N ALA A 183 -12.20 0.10 -12.01
CA ALA A 183 -13.29 0.56 -12.88
C ALA A 183 -14.45 1.27 -12.14
N GLY A 184 -14.50 1.23 -10.80
CA GLY A 184 -15.64 1.76 -10.04
C GLY A 184 -15.43 3.11 -9.32
N ALA A 185 -14.19 3.59 -9.17
CA ALA A 185 -13.91 4.72 -8.26
C ALA A 185 -13.56 6.05 -8.96
N LEU A 186 -13.37 6.06 -10.28
CA LEU A 186 -12.95 7.26 -11.02
C LEU A 186 -14.04 7.87 -11.93
N VAL A 187 -15.26 7.33 -11.92
CA VAL A 187 -16.35 7.83 -12.79
C VAL A 187 -17.24 8.87 -12.09
N GLU A 188 -17.24 8.99 -10.76
CA GLU A 188 -18.17 9.90 -10.04
C GLU A 188 -17.59 11.27 -9.62
N LEU A 189 -16.38 11.66 -10.06
CA LEU A 189 -15.82 12.99 -9.79
C LEU A 189 -15.68 13.89 -11.03
N VAL A 190 -16.40 13.55 -12.10
CA VAL A 190 -16.54 14.42 -13.29
C VAL A 190 -18.02 14.51 -13.68
N GLU A 191 -18.83 15.14 -12.83
CA GLU A 191 -20.01 15.94 -13.24
C GLU A 191 -20.12 17.20 -12.38
#